data_AF-A0A847XNF8-F1
#
_entry.id   AF-A0A847XNF8-F1
#
_cell.length_a   1.000
_cell.length_b   1.000
_cell.length_c   1.000
_cell.angle_alpha   90.00
_cell.angle_beta   90.00
_cell.angle_gamma   90.00
#
_symmetry.space_group_name_H-M   'P 1'
#
loop_
_entity.id
_entity.type
_entity.pdbx_description
1 polymer ?
#
loop_
_entity_poly.entity_id
_entity_poly.type
_entity_poly.pdbx_seq_one_letter_code
_entity_poly.pdbx_strand_id
1 'polypeptide(L)' 'LEAEGKNPFILDSKEPDWTKFQSFINSEVRYTSLVKMFPDEAKVLFKAAEENAKWRYNSYKRLAAMEFTKTE' A
#
# COMPACT_ATOMS: atom_id res chain seq x y z
N LEU A 1 2.94 14.84 19.29
CA LEU A 1 1.74 14.00 19.13
C LEU A 1 1.51 13.06 20.30
N GLU A 2 2.34 12.03 20.50
CA GLU A 2 2.12 11.07 21.60
C GLU A 2 2.13 11.72 23.00
N ALA A 3 3.10 12.59 23.28
CA ALA A 3 3.15 13.35 24.54
C ALA A 3 1.89 14.22 24.77
N GLU A 4 1.25 14.66 23.68
CA GLU A 4 0.00 15.44 23.68
C GLU A 4 -1.27 14.57 23.73
N GLY A 5 -1.15 13.24 23.79
CA GLY A 5 -2.30 12.33 23.70
C GLY A 5 -2.94 12.28 22.31
N LYS A 6 -2.18 12.59 21.25
CA LYS A 6 -2.62 12.50 19.86
C LYS A 6 -1.94 11.32 19.18
N ASN A 7 -2.61 10.77 18.17
CA ASN A 7 -2.06 9.69 17.35
C ASN A 7 -0.69 10.08 16.75
N PRO A 8 0.39 9.33 17.01
CA PRO A 8 1.71 9.64 16.47
C PRO A 8 1.86 9.32 14.98
N PHE A 9 0.97 8.51 14.41
CA PHE A 9 1.01 8.11 13.01
C PHE A 9 0.19 9.07 12.15
N ILE A 10 0.84 9.65 11.13
CA ILE A 10 0.19 10.49 10.12
C ILE A 10 0.34 9.81 8.76
N LEU A 11 -0.78 9.59 8.08
CA LEU A 11 -0.80 9.19 6.67
C LEU A 11 -0.80 10.46 5.80
N ASP A 12 0.36 10.81 5.25
CA ASP A 12 0.59 12.03 4.47
C ASP A 12 0.19 11.89 2.98
N SER A 13 0.06 10.65 2.50
CA SER A 13 -0.39 10.36 1.15
C SER A 13 -1.91 10.42 1.01
N LYS A 14 -2.40 10.95 -0.12
CA LYS A 14 -3.81 10.85 -0.51
C LYS A 14 -4.21 9.43 -0.88
N GLU A 15 -5.51 9.21 -1.04
CA GLU A 15 -6.02 7.95 -1.59
C GLU A 15 -5.50 7.70 -3.01
N PRO A 16 -4.87 6.53 -3.25
CA PRO A 16 -4.33 6.21 -4.57
C PRO A 16 -5.45 5.79 -5.53
N ASP A 17 -5.23 6.07 -6.81
CA ASP A 17 -6.04 5.54 -7.89
C ASP A 17 -5.57 4.11 -8.23
N TRP A 18 -6.24 3.11 -7.64
CA TRP A 18 -5.89 1.70 -7.79
C TRP A 18 -5.95 1.20 -9.24
N THR A 19 -6.71 1.86 -10.12
CA THR A 19 -6.77 1.48 -11.54
C THR A 19 -5.42 1.66 -12.25
N LYS A 20 -4.53 2.48 -11.69
CA LYS A 20 -3.18 2.75 -12.22
C LYS A 20 -2.09 1.85 -11.65
N PHE A 21 -2.40 0.95 -10.72
CA PHE A 21 -1.37 0.12 -10.06
C PHE A 21 -0.67 -0.81 -11.06
N GLN A 22 -1.45 -1.56 -11.83
CA GLN A 22 -0.90 -2.51 -12.82
C GLN A 22 -0.15 -1.77 -13.94
N SER A 23 -0.64 -0.62 -14.41
CA SER A 23 0.07 0.16 -15.42
C SER A 23 1.38 0.74 -14.89
N PHE A 24 1.41 1.18 -13.63
CA PHE A 24 2.63 1.66 -12.98
C PHE A 24 3.70 0.58 -12.93
N ILE A 25 3.40 -0.62 -12.40
CA ILE A 25 4.42 -1.68 -12.33
C ILE A 25 4.85 -2.15 -13.72
N ASN A 26 3.95 -2.18 -14.71
CA ASN A 26 4.31 -2.51 -16.09
C ASN A 26 5.13 -1.42 -16.80
N SER A 27 5.26 -0.22 -16.22
CA SER A 27 6.10 0.85 -16.80
C SER A 27 7.59 0.70 -16.49
N GLU A 28 7.98 -0.20 -15.59
CA GLU A 28 9.36 -0.34 -15.13
C GLU A 28 10.01 -1.66 -15.59
N VAL A 29 11.29 -1.58 -15.97
CA VAL A 29 12.06 -2.74 -16.45
C VAL A 29 12.13 -3.86 -15.42
N ARG A 30 12.24 -3.51 -14.12
CA ARG A 30 12.34 -4.50 -13.04
C ARG A 30 11.12 -5.45 -12.94
N TYR A 31 9.94 -5.02 -13.39
CA TYR A 31 8.74 -5.86 -13.43
C TYR A 31 8.57 -6.51 -14.81
N THR A 32 8.77 -5.75 -15.89
CA THR A 32 8.59 -6.29 -17.25
C THR A 32 9.57 -7.41 -17.60
N SER A 33 10.76 -7.45 -16.99
CA SER A 33 11.68 -8.59 -17.10
C SER A 33 11.07 -9.90 -16.58
N LEU A 34 10.28 -9.86 -15.49
CA LEU A 34 9.60 -11.04 -14.95
C LEU A 34 8.52 -11.54 -15.91
N VAL A 35 7.72 -10.62 -16.48
CA VAL A 35 6.68 -10.97 -17.46
C VAL A 35 7.26 -11.67 -18.68
N LYS A 36 8.44 -11.24 -19.15
CA LYS A 36 9.11 -11.84 -20.31
C LYS A 36 9.60 -13.26 -20.05
N MET A 37 10.08 -13.54 -18.83
CA MET A 37 10.66 -14.84 -18.47
C MET A 37 9.60 -15.83 -17.96
N PHE A 38 8.60 -15.33 -17.23
CA PHE A 38 7.64 -16.12 -16.46
C PHE A 38 6.24 -15.45 -16.51
N PRO A 39 5.56 -15.47 -17.67
CA PRO A 39 4.35 -14.68 -17.88
C PRO A 39 3.18 -15.11 -16.96
N ASP A 40 3.03 -16.39 -16.70
CA ASP A 40 1.93 -16.92 -15.86
C ASP A 40 2.17 -16.60 -14.38
N GLU A 41 3.39 -16.79 -13.90
CA GLU A 41 3.80 -16.43 -12.54
C GLU A 41 3.72 -14.92 -12.33
N ALA A 42 4.14 -14.12 -13.32
CA ALA A 42 4.04 -12.67 -13.27
C ALA A 42 2.59 -12.21 -13.07
N LYS A 43 1.63 -12.84 -13.77
CA LYS A 43 0.20 -12.54 -13.60
C LYS A 43 -0.27 -12.81 -12.16
N VAL A 44 0.13 -13.93 -11.58
CA VAL A 44 -0.21 -14.29 -10.18
C VAL A 44 0.43 -13.31 -9.21
N LEU A 45 1.72 -13.04 -9.36
CA LEU A 45 2.50 -12.18 -8.48
C LEU A 45 2.05 -10.71 -8.54
N PHE A 46 1.70 -10.21 -9.74
CA PHE A 46 1.26 -8.83 -9.91
C PHE A 46 -0.13 -8.59 -9.32
N LYS A 47 -1.02 -9.59 -9.40
CA LYS A 47 -2.29 -9.56 -8.68
C LYS A 47 -2.07 -9.55 -7.17
N ALA A 48 -1.23 -10.44 -6.65
CA ALA A 48 -0.91 -10.50 -5.23
C ALA A 48 -0.24 -9.20 -4.73
N ALA A 49 0.62 -8.58 -5.54
CA ALA A 49 1.26 -7.31 -5.22
C ALA A 49 0.23 -6.17 -5.05
N GLU A 50 -0.78 -6.11 -5.92
CA GLU A 50 -1.86 -5.12 -5.82
C GLU A 50 -2.73 -5.36 -4.58
N GLU A 51 -3.11 -6.61 -4.31
CA GLU A 51 -3.88 -7.00 -3.12
C GLU A 51 -3.12 -6.64 -1.83
N ASN A 52 -1.82 -6.94 -1.79
CA ASN A 52 -0.95 -6.60 -0.65
C ASN A 52 -0.79 -5.09 -0.48
N ALA A 53 -0.70 -4.33 -1.57
CA ALA A 53 -0.63 -2.88 -1.52
C ALA A 53 -1.94 -2.28 -0.95
N LYS A 54 -3.11 -2.78 -1.38
CA LYS A 54 -4.42 -2.41 -0.83
C LYS A 54 -4.51 -2.74 0.65
N TRP A 55 -4.11 -3.95 1.04
CA TRP A 55 -4.10 -4.38 2.43
C TRP A 55 -3.23 -3.46 3.29
N ARG A 56 -2.00 -3.16 2.85
CA ARG A 56 -1.09 -2.26 3.56
C ARG A 56 -1.65 -0.84 3.70
N TYR A 57 -2.20 -0.28 2.63
CA TYR A 57 -2.85 1.04 2.67
C TYR A 57 -4.02 1.08 3.65
N ASN A 58 -4.85 0.05 3.67
CA ASN A 58 -5.96 -0.06 4.63
C ASN A 58 -5.45 -0.16 6.08
N SER A 59 -4.35 -0.86 6.32
CA SER A 59 -3.70 -0.89 7.63
C SER A 59 -3.20 0.49 8.05
N TYR A 60 -2.61 1.27 7.14
CA TYR A 60 -2.21 2.66 7.42
C TYR A 60 -3.40 3.58 7.68
N LYS A 61 -4.51 3.43 6.93
CA LYS A 61 -5.75 4.16 7.24
C LYS A 61 -6.26 3.85 8.64
N ARG A 62 -6.23 2.57 9.04
CA ARG A 62 -6.63 2.17 10.41
C ARG A 62 -5.71 2.79 11.44
N LEU A 63 -4.38 2.72 11.24
CA LEU A 63 -3.39 3.33 12.12
C LEU A 63 -3.63 4.83 12.28
N ALA A 64 -3.87 5.56 11.19
CA ALA A 64 -4.14 7.00 11.23
C ALA A 64 -5.48 7.36 11.91
N ALA A 65 -6.45 6.44 11.88
CA ALA A 65 -7.76 6.62 12.53
C ALA A 65 -7.81 6.11 13.97
N MET A 66 -6.71 5.58 14.53
CA MET A 66 -6.68 5.17 15.92
C MET A 66 -6.77 6.39 16.84
N GLU A 67 -7.67 6.32 17.81
CA GLU A 67 -7.80 7.31 18.87
C GLU A 67 -6.92 6.89 20.05
N PHE A 68 -5.98 7.76 20.43
CA PHE A 68 -5.08 7.56 21.56
C PHE A 68 -5.50 8.45 22.72
N THR A 69 -6.69 8.24 23.27
CA THR A 69 -7.09 8.92 24.51
C THR A 69 -6.24 8.37 25.65
N LYS A 70 -5.53 9.26 26.37
CA LYS A 70 -4.86 8.88 27.62
C LYS A 70 -5.93 8.38 28.59
N THR A 71 -5.90 7.08 28.90
CA THR A 71 -6.67 6.54 30.02
C THR A 71 -6.04 7.10 31.30
N GLU A 72 -6.81 7.92 32.01
CA GLU A 72 -6.42 8.46 33.33
C GLU A 72 -6.22 7.36 34.37
#